data_AF-A0A371EEG3-F1
#
_entry.id   AF-A0A371EEG3-F1
#
_cell.length_a   1.000
_cell.length_b   1.000
_cell.length_c   1.000
_cell.angle_alpha   90.00
_cell.angle_beta   90.00
_cell.angle_gamma   90.00
#
_symmetry.space_group_name_H-M   'P 1'
#
loop_
_entity.id
_entity.type
_entity.pdbx_description
1 polymer ?
#
loop_
_entity_poly.entity_id
_entity_poly.type
_entity_poly.pdbx_seq_one_letter_code
_entity_poly.pdbx_strand_id
1 'polypeptide(L)'
;GIPRVQVAAGTSNDEQPEVDVSDEEFLQFDTSGVPVIVTLTKVGKHYIVDATSEEESQMSSAVSISVNRQGHICGITKRGGIGLDPSIILDMISVAKHVSEQVINKLDSEIASAEAEEES
;
A
#
# COMPACT_ATOMS: atom_id res chain seq x y z
N GLY A 1 -6.31 17.26 2.36
CA GLY A 1 -7.34 16.23 2.61
C GLY A 1 -8.44 16.31 1.56
N ILE A 2 -9.54 15.59 1.76
CA ILE A 2 -10.75 15.71 0.91
C ILE A 2 -11.57 16.91 1.46
N PRO A 3 -12.04 17.87 0.65
CA PRO A 3 -12.81 19.00 1.18
C PRO A 3 -14.06 18.51 1.91
N ARG A 4 -14.41 19.15 3.03
CA ARG A 4 -15.66 18.84 3.72
C ARG A 4 -16.84 19.27 2.86
N VAL A 5 -17.78 18.34 2.64
CA VAL A 5 -19.01 18.58 1.88
C VAL A 5 -20.21 18.31 2.77
N GLN A 6 -21.16 19.24 2.82
CA GLN A 6 -22.48 19.03 3.41
C GLN A 6 -23.52 18.95 2.29
N VAL A 7 -24.38 17.93 2.36
CA VAL A 7 -25.47 17.75 1.41
C VAL A 7 -26.79 17.86 2.16
N ALA A 8 -27.57 18.88 1.84
CA ALA A 8 -28.93 19.03 2.35
C ALA A 8 -29.90 18.35 1.38
N ALA A 9 -30.65 17.36 1.87
CA ALA A 9 -31.67 16.70 1.07
C ALA A 9 -32.83 17.67 0.77
N GLY A 10 -33.29 17.69 -0.48
CA GLY A 10 -34.48 18.44 -0.88
C GLY A 10 -35.70 18.01 -0.05
N THR A 11 -36.58 18.96 0.26
CA THR A 11 -37.77 18.70 1.09
C THR A 11 -38.93 18.07 0.32
N SER A 12 -38.80 18.01 -1.02
CA SER A 12 -39.75 17.40 -1.94
C SER A 12 -39.03 16.66 -3.07
N ASN A 13 -39.74 15.74 -3.75
CA ASN A 13 -39.17 14.94 -4.85
C ASN A 13 -38.72 15.76 -6.07
N ASP A 14 -39.15 17.01 -6.21
CA ASP A 14 -38.77 17.91 -7.31
C ASP A 14 -37.63 18.87 -6.94
N GLU A 15 -37.21 18.93 -5.67
CA GLU A 15 -36.06 19.73 -5.23
C GLU A 15 -34.75 18.96 -5.38
N GLN A 16 -33.79 19.55 -6.09
CA GLN A 16 -32.43 19.02 -6.14
C GLN A 16 -31.72 19.22 -4.80
N PRO A 17 -30.88 18.27 -4.38
CA PRO A 17 -30.09 18.43 -3.16
C PRO A 17 -29.13 19.61 -3.28
N GLU A 18 -29.04 20.40 -2.21
CA GLU A 18 -28.09 21.51 -2.10
C GLU A 18 -26.75 20.97 -1.57
N VAL A 19 -25.65 21.40 -2.20
CA VAL A 19 -24.29 20.96 -1.88
C VAL A 19 -23.48 22.17 -1.45
N ASP A 20 -23.03 22.17 -0.21
CA ASP A 20 -22.12 23.17 0.34
C ASP A 20 -20.73 22.56 0.50
N VAL A 21 -19.72 23.25 -0.01
CA VAL A 21 -18.32 22.78 -0.05
C VAL A 21 -17.47 23.79 0.72
N SER A 22 -16.75 23.30 1.72
CA SER A 22 -15.83 24.13 2.50
C SER A 22 -14.49 24.33 1.78
N ASP A 23 -14.01 25.56 1.76
CA ASP A 23 -12.68 25.93 1.24
C ASP A 23 -11.54 25.76 2.27
N GLU A 24 -11.87 25.71 3.57
CA GLU A 24 -10.87 25.70 4.66
C GLU A 24 -10.78 24.34 5.38
N GLU A 25 -11.91 23.67 5.58
CA GLU A 25 -11.97 22.37 6.25
C GLU A 25 -11.77 21.18 5.30
N PHE A 26 -10.83 20.32 5.65
CA PHE A 26 -10.55 19.07 4.95
C PHE A 26 -10.70 17.86 5.89
N LEU A 27 -11.25 16.78 5.36
CA LEU A 27 -11.30 15.48 6.00
C LEU A 27 -10.03 14.68 5.69
N GLN A 28 -9.43 14.13 6.74
CA GLN A 28 -8.33 13.17 6.62
C GLN A 28 -8.91 11.79 6.28
N PHE A 29 -8.30 11.12 5.31
CA PHE A 29 -8.69 9.77 4.93
C PHE A 29 -8.06 8.75 5.88
N ASP A 30 -8.82 7.74 6.29
CA ASP A 30 -8.28 6.65 7.10
C ASP A 30 -7.39 5.74 6.24
N THR A 31 -6.08 5.84 6.45
CA THR A 31 -5.06 5.07 5.74
C THR A 31 -4.67 3.77 6.47
N SER A 32 -5.31 3.44 7.60
CA SER A 32 -4.93 2.29 8.44
C SER A 32 -5.01 0.92 7.74
N GLY A 33 -5.80 0.82 6.67
CA GLY A 33 -5.95 -0.38 5.84
C GLY A 33 -5.10 -0.40 4.57
N VAL A 34 -4.36 0.67 4.26
CA VAL A 34 -3.55 0.77 3.03
C VAL A 34 -2.31 -0.14 3.16
N PRO A 35 -2.11 -1.12 2.26
CA PRO A 35 -0.97 -2.02 2.34
C PRO A 35 0.26 -1.46 1.61
N VAL A 36 1.44 -1.90 2.04
CA VAL A 36 2.68 -1.77 1.27
C VAL A 36 2.92 -3.02 0.45
N ILE A 37 3.55 -2.89 -0.71
CA ILE A 37 3.87 -4.00 -1.61
C ILE A 37 5.35 -4.30 -1.51
N VAL A 38 5.70 -5.53 -1.14
CA VAL A 38 7.07 -6.04 -1.15
C VAL A 38 7.23 -7.01 -2.31
N THR A 39 8.23 -6.79 -3.16
CA THR A 39 8.52 -7.68 -4.30
C THR A 39 9.77 -8.52 -4.02
N LEU A 40 9.60 -9.83 -4.14
CA LEU A 40 10.68 -10.82 -4.00
C LEU A 40 10.98 -11.44 -5.36
N THR A 41 12.21 -11.31 -5.81
CA THR A 41 12.67 -11.72 -7.14
C THR A 41 13.55 -12.95 -7.04
N LYS A 42 13.19 -14.01 -7.74
CA LYS A 42 13.94 -15.27 -7.80
C LYS A 42 15.08 -15.17 -8.80
N VAL A 43 16.32 -15.23 -8.32
CA VAL A 43 17.53 -15.22 -9.13
C VAL A 43 18.36 -16.48 -8.83
N GLY A 44 18.59 -17.31 -9.85
CA GLY A 44 19.31 -18.58 -9.69
C GLY A 44 18.67 -19.50 -8.64
N LYS A 45 19.38 -19.78 -7.53
CA LYS A 45 18.90 -20.59 -6.40
C LYS A 45 18.33 -19.79 -5.22
N HIS A 46 18.52 -18.48 -5.20
CA HIS A 46 18.05 -17.61 -4.12
C HIS A 46 16.91 -16.70 -4.59
N TYR A 47 16.33 -15.94 -3.67
CA TYR A 47 15.50 -14.79 -3.97
C TYR A 47 16.02 -13.57 -3.21
N ILE A 48 15.71 -12.39 -3.72
CA ILE A 48 16.11 -11.12 -3.15
C ILE A 48 14.89 -10.19 -3.06
N VAL A 49 14.92 -9.26 -2.12
CA VAL A 49 13.88 -8.24 -1.94
C VAL A 49 14.33 -6.97 -2.66
N ASP A 50 13.39 -6.29 -3.33
CA ASP A 50 13.65 -5.00 -3.99
C ASP A 50 14.79 -5.06 -5.03
N ALA A 51 14.64 -6.01 -5.96
CA ALA A 51 15.64 -6.27 -6.99
C ALA A 51 15.88 -5.06 -7.89
N THR A 52 17.14 -4.76 -8.19
CA THR A 52 17.47 -3.73 -9.18
C THR A 52 17.11 -4.19 -10.60
N SER A 53 17.07 -3.27 -11.55
CA SER A 53 16.83 -3.59 -12.97
C SER A 53 17.78 -4.66 -13.51
N GLU A 54 19.05 -4.63 -13.09
CA GLU A 54 20.06 -5.62 -13.46
C GLU A 54 19.74 -7.00 -12.89
N GLU A 55 19.34 -7.07 -11.62
CA GLU A 55 18.98 -8.33 -10.97
C GLU A 55 17.68 -8.91 -11.51
N GLU A 56 16.69 -8.06 -11.80
CA GLU A 56 15.45 -8.44 -12.45
C GLU A 56 15.69 -8.99 -13.86
N SER A 57 16.69 -8.49 -14.59
CA SER A 57 17.04 -9.01 -15.93
C SER A 57 17.46 -10.48 -15.90
N GLN A 58 17.91 -10.96 -14.74
CA GLN A 58 18.34 -12.34 -14.50
C GLN A 58 17.28 -13.17 -13.75
N MET A 59 16.07 -12.63 -13.57
CA MET A 59 15.03 -13.31 -12.80
C MET A 59 14.41 -14.49 -13.56
N SER A 60 14.03 -15.52 -12.81
CA SER A 60 13.15 -16.58 -13.33
C SER A 60 11.68 -16.30 -13.03
N SER A 61 11.40 -15.69 -11.89
CA SER A 61 10.07 -15.32 -11.39
C SER A 61 10.18 -14.27 -10.30
N ALA A 62 9.09 -13.57 -10.05
CA ALA A 62 8.99 -12.68 -8.91
C ALA A 62 7.59 -12.77 -8.29
N VAL A 63 7.50 -12.47 -7.00
CA VAL A 63 6.25 -12.45 -6.25
C VAL A 63 6.13 -11.11 -5.56
N SER A 64 5.07 -10.37 -5.87
CA SER A 64 4.69 -9.14 -5.16
C SER A 64 3.62 -9.48 -4.14
N ILE A 65 3.84 -9.10 -2.89
CA ILE A 65 3.00 -9.43 -1.75
C ILE A 65 2.60 -8.12 -1.09
N SER A 66 1.30 -7.85 -1.00
CA SER A 66 0.79 -6.68 -0.29
C SER A 66 0.44 -7.03 1.14
N VAL A 67 0.95 -6.24 2.08
CA VAL A 67 0.78 -6.44 3.53
C VAL A 67 0.34 -5.13 4.17
N ASN A 68 -0.73 -5.17 4.94
CA ASN A 68 -1.22 -4.00 5.68
C ASN A 68 -0.56 -3.87 7.06
N ARG A 69 -0.87 -2.79 7.78
CA ARG A 69 -0.29 -2.50 9.10
C ARG A 69 -0.63 -3.54 10.19
N GLN A 70 -1.66 -4.36 10.00
CA GLN A 70 -1.99 -5.46 10.90
C GLN A 70 -1.23 -6.76 10.54
N GLY A 71 -0.37 -6.74 9.53
CA GLY A 71 0.35 -7.92 9.05
C GLY A 71 -0.52 -8.89 8.24
N HIS A 72 -1.71 -8.46 7.81
CA HIS A 72 -2.58 -9.23 6.93
C HIS A 72 -2.11 -9.11 5.49
N ILE A 73 -2.18 -10.23 4.76
CA ILE A 73 -1.89 -10.25 3.33
C ILE A 73 -3.14 -9.77 2.59
N CYS A 74 -2.99 -8.70 1.82
CA CYS A 74 -4.08 -8.11 1.04
C CYS A 74 -4.10 -8.62 -0.42
N GLY A 75 -3.01 -9.25 -0.87
CA GLY A 75 -2.87 -9.69 -2.25
C GLY A 75 -1.50 -10.30 -2.51
N ILE A 76 -1.47 -11.23 -3.47
CA ILE A 76 -0.25 -11.87 -3.95
C ILE A 76 -0.33 -11.93 -5.47
N THR A 77 0.73 -11.53 -6.16
CA THR A 77 0.82 -11.64 -7.61
C THR A 77 2.17 -12.19 -8.01
N LYS A 78 2.16 -13.27 -8.80
CA LYS A 78 3.37 -13.88 -9.35
C LYS A 78 3.55 -13.43 -10.80
N ARG A 79 4.77 -13.04 -11.16
CA ARG A 79 5.19 -12.76 -12.54
C ARG A 79 6.39 -13.62 -12.94
N GLY A 80 6.69 -13.67 -14.23
CA GLY A 80 7.75 -14.48 -14.83
C GLY A 80 7.26 -15.86 -15.32
N GLY A 81 8.11 -16.55 -16.10
CA GLY A 81 7.72 -17.76 -16.84
C GLY A 81 7.88 -19.08 -16.07
N ILE A 82 8.67 -19.10 -15.00
CA ILE A 82 9.05 -20.33 -14.29
C ILE A 82 8.14 -20.57 -13.08
N GLY A 83 7.86 -21.83 -12.72
CA GLY A 83 7.10 -22.14 -11.51
C GLY A 83 7.89 -21.83 -10.24
N LEU A 84 7.17 -21.57 -9.14
CA LEU A 84 7.78 -21.48 -7.82
C LEU A 84 7.22 -22.62 -6.96
N ASP A 85 8.10 -23.23 -6.16
CA ASP A 85 7.67 -24.21 -5.18
C ASP A 85 6.79 -23.52 -4.11
N PRO A 86 5.65 -24.10 -3.73
CA PRO A 86 4.79 -23.53 -2.69
C PRO A 86 5.52 -23.24 -1.37
N SER A 87 6.52 -24.04 -0.98
CA SER A 87 7.29 -23.81 0.24
C SER A 87 8.11 -22.52 0.14
N ILE A 88 8.64 -22.19 -1.04
CA ILE A 88 9.37 -20.94 -1.28
C ILE A 88 8.40 -19.76 -1.21
N ILE A 89 7.17 -19.91 -1.69
CA ILE A 89 6.17 -18.85 -1.61
C ILE A 89 5.80 -18.56 -0.14
N LEU A 90 5.65 -19.59 0.69
CA LEU A 90 5.38 -19.43 2.13
C LEU A 90 6.55 -18.74 2.86
N ASP A 91 7.77 -19.06 2.47
CA ASP A 91 8.97 -18.39 2.97
C ASP A 91 9.02 -16.92 2.54
N MET A 92 8.76 -16.64 1.25
CA MET A 92 8.65 -15.28 0.71
C MET A 92 7.58 -14.44 1.41
N ILE A 93 6.43 -15.05 1.75
CA ILE A 93 5.38 -14.40 2.54
C ILE A 93 5.90 -13.98 3.92
N SER A 94 6.65 -14.85 4.59
CA SER A 94 7.20 -14.59 5.92
C SER A 94 8.21 -13.44 5.86
N VAL A 95 9.07 -13.42 4.84
CA VAL A 95 10.01 -12.32 4.59
C VAL A 95 9.26 -11.03 4.25
N ALA A 96 8.25 -11.07 3.39
CA ALA A 96 7.45 -9.90 3.04
C ALA A 96 6.77 -9.26 4.25
N LYS A 97 6.22 -10.07 5.18
CA LYS A 97 5.65 -9.56 6.44
C LYS A 97 6.70 -8.83 7.29
N HIS A 98 7.88 -9.40 7.42
CA HIS A 98 8.96 -8.79 8.21
C HIS A 98 9.48 -7.48 7.58
N VAL A 99 9.65 -7.44 6.26
CA VAL A 99 10.11 -6.24 5.56
C VAL A 99 9.03 -5.16 5.57
N SER A 100 7.77 -5.53 5.32
CA SER A 100 6.66 -4.58 5.31
C SER A 100 6.47 -3.86 6.64
N GLU A 101 6.64 -4.54 7.77
CA GLU A 101 6.60 -3.90 9.10
C GLU A 101 7.64 -2.78 9.22
N GLN A 102 8.89 -3.02 8.79
CA GLN A 102 9.95 -2.02 8.83
C GLN A 102 9.65 -0.83 7.90
N VAL A 103 9.16 -1.11 6.70
CA VAL A 103 8.80 -0.10 5.70
C VAL A 103 7.64 0.77 6.20
N ILE A 104 6.58 0.16 6.73
CA ILE A 104 5.42 0.87 7.28
C ILE A 104 5.86 1.77 8.44
N ASN A 105 6.63 1.26 9.40
CA ASN A 105 7.10 2.07 10.53
C ASN A 105 7.95 3.26 10.08
N LYS A 106 8.79 3.07 9.06
CA LYS A 106 9.59 4.17 8.50
C LYS A 106 8.70 5.19 7.78
N LEU A 107 7.74 4.75 6.96
CA LEU A 107 6.79 5.66 6.31
C LEU A 107 6.01 6.48 7.34
N ASP A 108 5.44 5.83 8.37
CA ASP A 108 4.68 6.51 9.41
C ASP A 108 5.53 7.60 10.10
N SER A 109 6.81 7.33 10.36
CA SER A 109 7.74 8.30 10.94
C SER A 109 8.03 9.49 10.01
N GLU A 110 8.21 9.26 8.71
CA GLU A 110 8.50 10.34 7.76
C GLU A 110 7.25 11.21 7.53
N ILE A 111 6.07 10.60 7.44
CA ILE A 111 4.80 11.32 7.30
C ILE A 111 4.58 12.23 8.50
N ALA A 112 4.70 11.70 9.72
CA ALA A 112 4.54 12.50 10.94
C ALA A 112 5.56 13.65 11.05
N SER A 113 6.78 13.46 10.51
CA SER A 113 7.79 14.52 10.50
C SER A 113 7.43 15.63 9.50
N ALA A 114 6.95 15.27 8.31
CA ALA A 114 6.52 16.23 7.30
C ALA A 114 5.30 17.04 7.74
N GLU A 115 4.31 16.41 8.40
CA GLU A 115 3.13 17.09 8.94
C GLU A 115 3.50 18.13 10.01
N ALA A 116 4.49 17.84 10.87
CA ALA A 116 4.95 18.78 11.88
C ALA A 116 5.69 20.00 11.30
N GLU A 117 6.38 19.85 10.17
CA GLU A 117 7.03 20.96 9.46
C GLU A 117 6.02 21.92 8.83
N GLU A 118 4.86 21.43 8.39
CA GLU A 118 3.80 22.27 7.83
C GLU A 118 3.04 23.09 8.90
N GLU A 119 3.05 22.65 10.15
CA GLU A 119 2.43 23.36 11.29
C GLU A 119 3.35 24.41 11.96
N SER A 120 4.62 24.50 11.54
CA SER A 120 5.67 25.35 12.13
C SER A 120 5.86 26.69 11.40
#